data_AF-A0A2H8TFG3-F1
#
_entry.id   AF-A0A2H8TFG3-F1
#
_cell.length_a   1.000
_cell.length_b   1.000
_cell.length_c   1.000
_cell.angle_alpha   90.00
_cell.angle_beta   90.00
_cell.angle_gamma   90.00
#
_symmetry.space_group_name_H-M   'P 1'
#
loop_
_entity.id
_entity.type
_entity.pdbx_description
1 polymer ?
#
loop_
_entity_poly.entity_id
_entity_poly.type
_entity_poly.pdbx_seq_one_letter_code
_entity_poly.pdbx_strand_id
1 'polypeptide(L)'
;MSEPARKRGVLAGGEPSTSSDSSTSSEWTTDDDSSTIESSDSDDNNDDLVSSVLNVEFEGRNPQFSDFPGVKQLLQQLFLKAPVNLSDLSSRLITQPGIGSVIKQVHDDDDDDDEDDNSIVDVNQVYGITTILNISQKTSECVENLHKLMLDLSNQFSDSDTTRFVNGLLSDDTKQVGLLINERYVNIPPPISVPLFHAIRKELFSLKPKDSSYNFDYLILISKIYKAKKDKKENKSFEGATVFWSNAEEEFFDDAADYKFEFCVQNDKGTGLAGNWVESDPEMVPFRRVLIFTMEKFLSVTNTLASFLEPAGTVYNSAYKPGSI
;
A
#
# COMPACT_ATOMS: atom_id res chain seq x y z
N MET A 1 -26.48 -14.19 -17.76
CA MET A 1 -25.44 -13.86 -16.77
C MET A 1 -24.63 -12.71 -17.32
N SER A 2 -24.15 -11.79 -16.48
CA SER A 2 -23.41 -10.59 -16.89
C SER A 2 -22.04 -10.60 -16.22
N GLU A 3 -20.99 -10.35 -16.99
CA GLU A 3 -19.61 -10.38 -16.54
C GLU A 3 -19.29 -9.25 -15.53
N PRO A 4 -18.35 -9.46 -14.59
CA PRO A 4 -17.84 -8.40 -13.73
C PRO A 4 -16.93 -7.45 -14.51
N ALA A 5 -17.02 -6.15 -14.22
CA ALA A 5 -16.24 -5.13 -14.93
C ALA A 5 -14.76 -5.12 -14.51
N ARG A 6 -13.84 -5.35 -15.47
CA ARG A 6 -12.38 -5.23 -15.30
C ARG A 6 -11.98 -3.74 -15.09
N LYS A 7 -10.94 -3.47 -14.28
CA LYS A 7 -10.46 -2.12 -13.89
C LYS A 7 -8.93 -2.00 -14.06
N ARG A 8 -8.46 -1.74 -15.29
CA ARG A 8 -7.02 -1.67 -15.66
C ARG A 8 -6.41 -0.26 -15.59
N GLY A 9 -5.08 -0.19 -15.47
CA GLY A 9 -4.30 1.05 -15.56
C GLY A 9 -2.83 0.75 -15.89
N VAL A 10 -2.32 1.31 -16.99
CA VAL A 10 -0.98 1.03 -17.54
C VAL A 10 -0.08 2.25 -17.38
N LEU A 11 1.18 2.03 -16.96
CA LEU A 11 2.20 3.07 -16.79
C LEU A 11 3.56 2.54 -17.28
N ALA A 12 4.03 3.06 -18.42
CA ALA A 12 5.38 2.80 -18.93
C ALA A 12 6.34 3.91 -18.45
N GLY A 13 7.48 3.53 -17.89
CA GLY A 13 8.50 4.47 -17.42
C GLY A 13 9.58 4.74 -18.47
N GLY A 14 9.98 6.00 -18.62
CA GLY A 14 11.11 6.39 -19.46
C GLY A 14 11.44 7.89 -19.35
N GLU A 15 12.64 8.22 -18.88
CA GLU A 15 13.19 9.58 -18.90
C GLU A 15 14.30 9.71 -19.95
N PRO A 16 14.49 10.89 -20.59
CA PRO A 16 15.50 11.09 -21.61
C PRO A 16 16.86 11.48 -21.03
N SER A 17 17.93 10.81 -21.46
CA SER A 17 19.31 11.23 -21.20
C SER A 17 19.74 12.38 -22.14
N THR A 18 20.69 13.21 -21.70
CA THR A 18 21.22 14.34 -22.48
C THR A 18 22.73 14.55 -22.24
N SER A 19 23.40 15.23 -23.19
CA SER A 19 24.83 15.64 -23.18
C SER A 19 25.87 14.51 -23.31
N SER A 20 27.09 14.72 -23.83
CA SER A 20 27.60 15.71 -24.82
C SER A 20 29.04 15.36 -25.22
N ASP A 21 29.44 15.60 -26.47
CA ASP A 21 30.81 15.32 -26.97
C ASP A 21 31.92 16.13 -26.27
N SER A 22 33.07 15.47 -26.03
CA SER A 22 34.40 16.10 -25.99
C SER A 22 35.49 15.03 -26.14
N SER A 23 36.59 15.34 -26.82
CA SER A 23 37.62 14.37 -27.27
C SER A 23 39.06 14.92 -27.18
N THR A 24 40.06 14.08 -27.51
CA THR A 24 41.44 14.43 -27.99
C THR A 24 42.65 14.04 -27.09
N SER A 25 43.12 12.79 -27.28
CA SER A 25 44.46 12.39 -27.78
C SER A 25 45.82 12.62 -27.05
N SER A 26 46.79 11.79 -27.48
CA SER A 26 48.26 11.72 -27.22
C SER A 26 48.71 11.27 -25.81
N GLU A 27 49.39 10.15 -25.57
CA GLU A 27 50.56 9.43 -26.20
C GLU A 27 51.95 9.93 -25.77
N TRP A 28 52.93 9.01 -25.63
CA TRP A 28 54.31 9.03 -26.16
C TRP A 28 55.19 7.89 -25.53
N THR A 29 55.49 6.82 -26.30
CA THR A 29 56.79 6.08 -26.42
C THR A 29 57.49 5.42 -25.19
N THR A 30 58.26 4.31 -25.26
CA THR A 30 58.76 3.38 -26.34
C THR A 30 59.46 2.15 -25.71
N ASP A 31 59.45 0.99 -26.43
CA ASP A 31 60.43 -0.14 -26.51
C ASP A 31 60.93 -0.84 -25.20
N ASP A 32 61.38 -2.11 -25.10
CA ASP A 32 61.65 -3.29 -25.98
C ASP A 32 61.67 -4.55 -25.04
N ASP A 33 61.68 -5.86 -25.34
CA ASP A 33 61.74 -6.75 -26.54
C ASP A 33 61.17 -8.15 -26.15
N SER A 34 60.90 -9.04 -27.11
CA SER A 34 60.83 -10.55 -27.11
C SER A 34 60.44 -11.32 -25.82
N SER A 35 59.45 -12.23 -25.84
CA SER A 35 59.40 -13.40 -26.74
C SER A 35 58.01 -14.09 -26.82
N THR A 36 57.80 -14.87 -27.88
CA THR A 36 56.51 -15.40 -28.36
C THR A 36 55.98 -16.68 -27.67
N ILE A 37 54.66 -16.72 -27.46
CA ILE A 37 53.80 -17.93 -27.62
C ILE A 37 52.55 -17.51 -28.43
N GLU A 38 51.93 -18.43 -29.17
CA GLU A 38 50.95 -18.16 -30.24
C GLU A 38 49.47 -18.03 -29.78
N SER A 39 48.63 -17.58 -30.71
CA SER A 39 47.28 -17.01 -30.52
C SER A 39 46.14 -17.97 -30.17
N SER A 40 45.12 -17.42 -29.50
CA SER A 40 43.70 -17.80 -29.71
C SER A 40 42.78 -16.59 -29.45
N ASP A 41 42.09 -16.11 -30.48
CA ASP A 41 41.02 -15.10 -30.39
C ASP A 41 39.73 -15.68 -29.79
N SER A 42 38.80 -14.78 -29.40
CA SER A 42 37.38 -15.02 -29.06
C SER A 42 37.09 -15.94 -27.83
N ASP A 43 36.18 -15.60 -26.90
CA ASP A 43 35.34 -14.39 -26.75
C ASP A 43 35.25 -13.97 -25.27
N ASP A 44 35.12 -12.66 -25.06
CA ASP A 44 34.93 -12.05 -23.74
C ASP A 44 33.49 -12.30 -23.24
N ASN A 45 33.31 -13.36 -22.47
CA ASN A 45 32.03 -13.70 -21.84
C ASN A 45 31.76 -12.83 -20.61
N ASN A 46 31.74 -11.51 -20.80
CA ASN A 46 30.95 -10.59 -19.99
C ASN A 46 29.46 -10.82 -20.32
N ASP A 47 28.95 -11.97 -19.89
CA ASP A 47 27.56 -12.39 -20.14
C ASP A 47 26.62 -11.41 -19.42
N ASP A 48 25.82 -10.69 -20.19
CA ASP A 48 25.10 -9.50 -19.75
C ASP A 48 24.07 -9.86 -18.66
N LEU A 49 24.40 -9.56 -17.40
CA LEU A 49 23.43 -9.50 -16.30
C LEU A 49 22.54 -8.25 -16.42
N VAL A 50 21.96 -8.05 -17.62
CA VAL A 50 20.78 -7.20 -17.81
C VAL A 50 19.65 -7.81 -16.99
N SER A 51 19.35 -7.21 -15.84
CA SER A 51 18.20 -7.60 -15.04
C SER A 51 16.94 -7.40 -15.89
N SER A 52 16.38 -8.50 -16.40
CA SER A 52 15.19 -8.46 -17.25
C SER A 52 14.05 -7.77 -16.48
N VAL A 53 13.65 -6.60 -16.97
CA VAL A 53 12.65 -5.77 -16.31
C VAL A 53 11.29 -6.40 -16.54
N LEU A 54 10.92 -7.34 -15.67
CA LEU A 54 9.62 -8.00 -15.66
C LEU A 54 8.52 -6.95 -15.46
N ASN A 55 7.84 -6.62 -16.56
CA ASN A 55 6.79 -5.61 -16.59
C ASN A 55 5.47 -6.19 -16.06
N VAL A 56 5.33 -6.24 -14.74
CA VAL A 56 4.15 -6.79 -14.06
C VAL A 56 3.02 -5.74 -14.00
N GLU A 57 1.93 -5.95 -14.76
CA GLU A 57 0.68 -5.18 -14.57
C GLU A 57 -0.10 -5.74 -13.36
N PHE A 58 -0.71 -4.85 -12.58
CA PHE A 58 -1.59 -5.17 -11.45
C PHE A 58 -2.96 -4.54 -11.66
N GLU A 59 -4.04 -5.29 -11.39
CA GLU A 59 -5.41 -4.75 -11.44
C GLU A 59 -6.19 -4.94 -10.12
N GLY A 60 -7.20 -4.09 -9.93
CA GLY A 60 -8.13 -4.17 -8.80
C GLY A 60 -9.35 -5.03 -9.13
N ARG A 61 -9.45 -6.22 -8.54
CA ARG A 61 -10.61 -7.13 -8.66
C ARG A 61 -11.47 -7.08 -7.39
N ASN A 62 -12.78 -7.34 -7.49
CA ASN A 62 -13.61 -7.48 -6.30
C ASN A 62 -13.16 -8.72 -5.48
N PRO A 63 -13.16 -8.67 -4.12
CA PRO A 63 -12.76 -9.80 -3.29
C PRO A 63 -13.59 -11.07 -3.53
N GLN A 64 -12.94 -12.23 -3.40
CA GLN A 64 -13.53 -13.57 -3.56
C GLN A 64 -13.13 -14.50 -2.40
N PHE A 65 -13.84 -15.62 -2.23
CA PHE A 65 -13.56 -16.58 -1.16
C PHE A 65 -12.15 -17.19 -1.20
N SER A 66 -11.54 -17.31 -2.38
CA SER A 66 -10.15 -17.73 -2.56
C SER A 66 -9.12 -16.73 -2.00
N ASP A 67 -9.49 -15.45 -1.87
CA ASP A 67 -8.58 -14.38 -1.42
C ASP A 67 -8.33 -14.39 0.09
N PHE A 68 -9.08 -15.21 0.85
CA PHE A 68 -9.06 -15.25 2.31
C PHE A 68 -7.66 -15.40 2.93
N PRO A 69 -6.74 -16.26 2.44
CA PRO A 69 -5.40 -16.37 2.99
C PRO A 69 -4.60 -15.07 2.83
N GLY A 70 -4.63 -14.47 1.64
CA GLY A 70 -3.87 -13.24 1.33
C GLY A 70 -4.42 -12.01 2.04
N VAL A 71 -5.75 -11.83 2.08
CA VAL A 71 -6.39 -10.76 2.87
C VAL A 71 -6.05 -10.91 4.35
N LYS A 72 -6.08 -12.13 4.89
CA LYS A 72 -5.69 -12.39 6.28
C LYS A 72 -4.22 -12.10 6.55
N GLN A 73 -3.32 -12.42 5.62
CA GLN A 73 -1.89 -12.12 5.71
C GLN A 73 -1.61 -10.61 5.72
N LEU A 74 -2.30 -9.82 4.89
CA LEU A 74 -2.22 -8.36 4.90
C LEU A 74 -2.70 -7.78 6.24
N LEU A 75 -3.84 -8.26 6.75
CA LEU A 75 -4.34 -7.85 8.07
C LEU A 75 -3.41 -8.25 9.22
N GLN A 76 -2.71 -9.37 9.12
CA GLN A 76 -1.66 -9.76 10.09
C GLN A 76 -0.47 -8.79 10.07
N GLN A 77 -0.08 -8.23 8.92
CA GLN A 77 0.96 -7.19 8.85
C GLN A 77 0.48 -5.87 9.46
N LEU A 78 -0.79 -5.50 9.25
CA LEU A 78 -1.38 -4.29 9.81
C LEU A 78 -1.50 -4.36 11.34
N PHE A 79 -2.20 -5.39 11.85
CA PHE A 79 -2.57 -5.51 13.27
C PHE A 79 -1.52 -6.21 14.15
N LEU A 80 -0.57 -6.96 13.57
CA LEU A 80 0.51 -7.65 14.28
C LEU A 80 0.00 -8.55 15.43
N LYS A 81 0.23 -8.16 16.69
CA LYS A 81 -0.18 -8.88 17.91
C LYS A 81 -1.45 -8.32 18.56
N ALA A 82 -2.10 -7.33 17.94
CA ALA A 82 -3.30 -6.72 18.50
C ALA A 82 -4.44 -7.76 18.67
N PRO A 83 -5.24 -7.70 19.75
CA PRO A 83 -6.26 -8.69 20.08
C PRO A 83 -7.54 -8.48 19.23
N VAL A 84 -7.43 -8.72 17.92
CA VAL A 84 -8.53 -8.67 16.95
C VAL A 84 -8.67 -10.03 16.29
N ASN A 85 -9.89 -10.58 16.22
CA ASN A 85 -10.17 -11.78 15.44
C ASN A 85 -10.02 -11.50 13.93
N LEU A 86 -8.80 -11.63 13.42
CA LEU A 86 -8.46 -11.41 12.01
C LEU A 86 -9.15 -12.41 11.08
N SER A 87 -9.67 -13.55 11.57
CA SER A 87 -10.39 -14.52 10.74
C SER A 87 -11.84 -14.07 10.48
N ASP A 88 -12.56 -13.59 11.51
CA ASP A 88 -13.87 -12.94 11.34
C ASP A 88 -13.72 -11.67 10.48
N LEU A 89 -12.71 -10.84 10.75
CA LEU A 89 -12.43 -9.64 9.95
C LEU A 89 -12.18 -9.97 8.47
N SER A 90 -11.27 -10.89 8.15
CA SER A 90 -11.00 -11.31 6.76
C SER A 90 -12.26 -11.86 6.06
N SER A 91 -13.05 -12.66 6.78
CA SER A 91 -14.31 -13.21 6.25
C SER A 91 -15.30 -12.10 5.90
N ARG A 92 -15.38 -11.06 6.72
CA ARG A 92 -16.26 -9.90 6.50
C ARG A 92 -15.80 -9.04 5.32
N LEU A 93 -14.50 -8.78 5.19
CA LEU A 93 -13.97 -8.02 4.05
C LEU A 93 -14.19 -8.70 2.69
N ILE A 94 -14.35 -10.03 2.70
CA ILE A 94 -14.62 -10.83 1.49
C ILE A 94 -16.12 -11.03 1.23
N THR A 95 -16.96 -11.04 2.28
CA THR A 95 -18.41 -11.27 2.15
C THR A 95 -19.26 -10.00 2.10
N GLN A 96 -18.68 -8.83 2.37
CA GLN A 96 -19.37 -7.54 2.23
C GLN A 96 -19.81 -7.28 0.76
N PRO A 97 -21.07 -6.85 0.52
CA PRO A 97 -21.61 -6.79 -0.82
C PRO A 97 -21.19 -5.52 -1.59
N GLY A 98 -20.22 -5.66 -2.49
CA GLY A 98 -19.98 -4.68 -3.56
C GLY A 98 -19.24 -3.40 -3.16
N ILE A 99 -18.42 -3.47 -2.11
CA ILE A 99 -17.39 -2.46 -1.81
C ILE A 99 -16.03 -3.14 -1.67
N GLY A 100 -14.98 -2.48 -2.15
CA GLY A 100 -13.60 -2.90 -1.97
C GLY A 100 -13.01 -3.64 -3.17
N SER A 101 -11.69 -3.69 -3.22
CA SER A 101 -10.95 -4.41 -4.27
C SER A 101 -9.65 -4.99 -3.71
N VAL A 102 -9.34 -6.22 -4.12
CA VAL A 102 -8.03 -6.86 -3.96
C VAL A 102 -7.13 -6.53 -5.15
N ILE A 103 -5.83 -6.39 -4.91
CA ILE A 103 -4.81 -6.22 -5.94
C ILE A 103 -4.30 -7.60 -6.33
N LYS A 104 -4.39 -7.94 -7.62
CA LYS A 104 -3.79 -9.14 -8.21
C LYS A 104 -2.93 -8.78 -9.41
N GLN A 105 -1.96 -9.63 -9.72
CA GLN A 105 -1.23 -9.57 -10.99
C GLN A 105 -2.19 -9.86 -12.15
N VAL A 106 -1.98 -9.19 -13.28
CA VAL A 106 -2.57 -9.57 -14.55
C VAL A 106 -1.70 -10.66 -15.17
N HIS A 107 -2.33 -11.74 -15.58
CA HIS A 107 -1.76 -12.73 -16.49
C HIS A 107 -2.44 -12.48 -17.84
N ASP A 108 -1.70 -12.56 -18.93
CA ASP A 108 -2.29 -12.50 -20.27
C ASP A 108 -2.75 -13.91 -20.66
N ASP A 109 -4.02 -14.02 -21.05
CA ASP A 109 -4.74 -15.30 -21.26
C ASP A 109 -4.26 -16.07 -22.54
N ASP A 110 -3.09 -15.71 -23.11
CA ASP A 110 -2.55 -16.20 -24.40
C ASP A 110 -1.37 -17.22 -24.26
N ASP A 111 -0.78 -17.38 -23.07
CA ASP A 111 0.33 -18.33 -22.80
C ASP A 111 -0.15 -19.69 -22.23
N ASP A 112 -1.46 -19.95 -22.20
CA ASP A 112 -2.12 -21.11 -21.54
C ASP A 112 -1.98 -22.48 -22.26
N ASP A 113 -1.21 -22.56 -23.36
CA ASP A 113 -1.12 -23.75 -24.25
C ASP A 113 0.13 -24.66 -24.00
N ASP A 114 1.11 -24.24 -23.17
CA ASP A 114 2.29 -25.04 -22.79
C ASP A 114 2.29 -25.39 -21.29
N GLU A 115 1.98 -26.66 -20.96
CA GLU A 115 1.91 -27.21 -19.58
C GLU A 115 3.29 -27.38 -18.89
N ASP A 116 4.10 -26.31 -18.75
CA ASP A 116 5.34 -26.36 -17.96
C ASP A 116 5.07 -26.07 -16.47
N ASP A 117 4.91 -27.15 -15.68
CA ASP A 117 4.55 -27.23 -14.24
C ASP A 117 5.57 -26.59 -13.26
N ASN A 118 6.31 -25.58 -13.73
CA ASN A 118 7.36 -24.85 -13.02
C ASN A 118 7.05 -23.35 -12.83
N SER A 119 5.87 -22.88 -13.30
CA SER A 119 5.42 -21.50 -13.10
C SER A 119 4.92 -21.26 -11.67
N ILE A 120 5.82 -20.85 -10.77
CA ILE A 120 5.61 -20.74 -9.31
C ILE A 120 4.69 -19.54 -8.90
N VAL A 121 4.03 -18.87 -9.84
CA VAL A 121 3.09 -17.77 -9.54
C VAL A 121 1.70 -18.28 -9.15
N ASP A 122 1.37 -18.24 -7.86
CA ASP A 122 0.00 -18.46 -7.39
C ASP A 122 -0.94 -17.37 -7.92
N VAL A 123 -1.81 -17.73 -8.87
CA VAL A 123 -2.86 -16.87 -9.44
C VAL A 123 -3.88 -16.37 -8.41
N ASN A 124 -3.87 -16.90 -7.18
CA ASN A 124 -4.65 -16.42 -6.04
C ASN A 124 -3.91 -15.42 -5.14
N GLN A 125 -2.62 -15.17 -5.38
CA GLN A 125 -1.83 -14.25 -4.57
C GLN A 125 -2.44 -12.85 -4.57
N VAL A 126 -2.86 -12.41 -3.38
CA VAL A 126 -3.34 -11.05 -3.13
C VAL A 126 -2.15 -10.19 -2.72
N TYR A 127 -1.86 -9.15 -3.50
CA TYR A 127 -0.77 -8.21 -3.23
C TYR A 127 -1.20 -7.00 -2.41
N GLY A 128 -2.51 -6.80 -2.25
CA GLY A 128 -3.12 -5.75 -1.44
C GLY A 128 -4.64 -5.80 -1.40
N ILE A 129 -5.24 -4.98 -0.55
CA ILE A 129 -6.68 -4.76 -0.42
C ILE A 129 -6.96 -3.30 -0.05
N THR A 130 -7.89 -2.66 -0.77
CA THR A 130 -8.43 -1.33 -0.43
C THR A 130 -9.94 -1.48 -0.24
N THR A 131 -10.48 -1.13 0.94
CA THR A 131 -11.89 -1.34 1.32
C THR A 131 -12.31 -0.48 2.53
N ILE A 132 -13.62 -0.23 2.68
CA ILE A 132 -14.19 0.35 3.91
C ILE A 132 -15.21 -0.61 4.52
N LEU A 133 -14.99 -1.02 5.77
CA LEU A 133 -15.91 -1.83 6.56
C LEU A 133 -16.72 -0.93 7.52
N ASN A 134 -18.04 -1.03 7.56
CA ASN A 134 -18.82 -0.38 8.62
C ASN A 134 -18.52 -1.06 9.97
N ILE A 135 -18.05 -0.27 10.93
CA ILE A 135 -17.74 -0.71 12.30
C ILE A 135 -18.63 -0.04 13.36
N SER A 136 -19.63 0.75 12.96
CA SER A 136 -20.45 1.58 13.86
C SER A 136 -21.07 0.75 14.99
N GLN A 137 -21.79 -0.31 14.63
CA GLN A 137 -22.46 -1.21 15.56
C GLN A 137 -21.62 -2.45 15.86
N LYS A 138 -21.59 -2.84 17.13
CA LYS A 138 -20.91 -4.04 17.67
C LYS A 138 -21.66 -5.31 17.28
N THR A 139 -21.58 -5.68 16.00
CA THR A 139 -22.30 -6.83 15.39
C THR A 139 -21.47 -8.12 15.35
N SER A 140 -20.20 -8.08 15.77
CA SER A 140 -19.35 -9.28 15.93
C SER A 140 -18.17 -9.05 16.85
N GLU A 141 -17.54 -10.16 17.23
CA GLU A 141 -16.30 -10.18 17.99
C GLU A 141 -15.21 -9.31 17.34
N CYS A 142 -14.98 -9.37 16.01
CA CYS A 142 -13.93 -8.53 15.42
C CYS A 142 -14.25 -7.03 15.52
N VAL A 143 -15.52 -6.62 15.46
CA VAL A 143 -15.92 -5.21 15.59
C VAL A 143 -15.83 -4.76 17.06
N GLU A 144 -16.24 -5.59 18.02
CA GLU A 144 -16.03 -5.34 19.45
C GLU A 144 -14.54 -5.24 19.79
N ASN A 145 -13.70 -6.11 19.23
CA ASN A 145 -12.26 -6.08 19.35
C ASN A 145 -11.67 -4.78 18.78
N LEU A 146 -12.10 -4.36 17.58
CA LEU A 146 -11.66 -3.12 16.94
C LEU A 146 -12.06 -1.88 17.75
N HIS A 147 -13.28 -1.83 18.26
CA HIS A 147 -13.73 -0.77 19.18
C HIS A 147 -12.85 -0.71 20.41
N LYS A 148 -12.68 -1.84 21.11
CA LYS A 148 -11.83 -1.90 22.29
C LYS A 148 -10.39 -1.49 21.98
N LEU A 149 -9.82 -1.96 20.87
CA LEU A 149 -8.47 -1.60 20.44
C LEU A 149 -8.33 -0.08 20.21
N MET A 150 -9.27 0.55 19.51
CA MET A 150 -9.22 2.00 19.30
C MET A 150 -9.33 2.79 20.60
N LEU A 151 -10.21 2.38 21.52
CA LEU A 151 -10.38 2.99 22.84
C LEU A 151 -9.12 2.79 23.72
N ASP A 152 -8.62 1.56 23.82
CA ASP A 152 -7.44 1.23 24.62
C ASP A 152 -6.20 1.99 24.10
N LEU A 153 -6.03 2.11 22.77
CA LEU A 153 -4.93 2.86 22.17
C LEU A 153 -5.07 4.37 22.30
N SER A 154 -6.27 4.95 22.09
CA SER A 154 -6.45 6.41 22.23
C SER A 154 -6.20 6.85 23.67
N ASN A 155 -6.69 6.10 24.65
CA ASN A 155 -6.45 6.37 26.09
C ASN A 155 -4.96 6.27 26.49
N GLN A 156 -4.12 5.56 25.73
CA GLN A 156 -2.70 5.38 26.03
C GLN A 156 -1.76 6.30 25.23
N PHE A 157 -2.14 6.68 24.00
CA PHE A 157 -1.22 7.28 23.02
C PHE A 157 -1.73 8.58 22.37
N SER A 158 -2.92 9.07 22.74
CA SER A 158 -3.47 10.33 22.23
C SER A 158 -3.63 11.38 23.32
N ASP A 159 -3.88 12.63 22.92
CA ASP A 159 -4.25 13.69 23.85
C ASP A 159 -5.67 13.51 24.41
N SER A 160 -6.06 14.36 25.36
CA SER A 160 -7.36 14.29 26.03
C SER A 160 -8.57 14.56 25.12
N ASP A 161 -8.44 15.42 24.10
CA ASP A 161 -9.54 15.76 23.20
C ASP A 161 -9.72 14.69 22.11
N THR A 162 -8.61 14.20 21.52
CA THR A 162 -8.64 12.99 20.67
C THR A 162 -9.21 11.80 21.43
N THR A 163 -8.77 11.56 22.67
CA THR A 163 -9.32 10.49 23.53
C THR A 163 -10.83 10.67 23.72
N ARG A 164 -11.28 11.87 24.08
CA ARG A 164 -12.70 12.18 24.29
C ARG A 164 -13.52 12.00 23.02
N PHE A 165 -12.98 12.41 21.87
CA PHE A 165 -13.63 12.26 20.57
C PHE A 165 -13.79 10.79 20.19
N VAL A 166 -12.73 9.97 20.30
CA VAL A 166 -12.80 8.52 20.03
C VAL A 166 -13.80 7.81 20.93
N ASN A 167 -13.79 8.12 22.24
CA ASN A 167 -14.78 7.59 23.19
C ASN A 167 -16.22 7.97 22.81
N GLY A 168 -16.46 9.21 22.36
CA GLY A 168 -17.77 9.65 21.89
C GLY A 168 -18.21 8.95 20.59
N LEU A 169 -17.36 8.98 19.57
CA LEU A 169 -17.63 8.44 18.24
C LEU A 169 -17.95 6.94 18.26
N LEU A 170 -17.25 6.17 19.12
CA LEU A 170 -17.41 4.72 19.25
C LEU A 170 -18.48 4.30 20.29
N SER A 171 -19.18 5.29 20.87
CA SER A 171 -20.33 5.08 21.78
C SER A 171 -21.65 5.61 21.21
N ASP A 172 -21.65 6.27 20.04
CA ASP A 172 -22.82 6.83 19.39
C ASP A 172 -23.25 5.97 18.20
N ASP A 173 -24.12 4.98 18.44
CA ASP A 173 -24.68 4.10 17.39
C ASP A 173 -25.46 4.85 16.29
N THR A 174 -25.74 6.15 16.44
CA THR A 174 -26.35 6.98 15.39
C THR A 174 -25.33 7.41 14.33
N LYS A 175 -24.03 7.46 14.68
CA LYS A 175 -22.94 7.84 13.78
C LYS A 175 -22.45 6.65 12.97
N GLN A 176 -22.34 6.84 11.66
CA GLN A 176 -21.80 5.80 10.78
C GLN A 176 -20.28 5.93 10.70
N VAL A 177 -19.58 4.92 11.22
CA VAL A 177 -18.11 4.86 11.31
C VAL A 177 -17.60 3.76 10.39
N GLY A 178 -16.73 4.12 9.44
CA GLY A 178 -16.07 3.18 8.55
C GLY A 178 -14.61 2.95 8.94
N LEU A 179 -14.18 1.70 9.04
CA LEU A 179 -12.75 1.36 9.05
C LEU A 179 -12.27 1.28 7.60
N LEU A 180 -11.52 2.29 7.16
CA LEU A 180 -10.79 2.26 5.90
C LEU A 180 -9.54 1.40 6.07
N ILE A 181 -9.44 0.37 5.25
CA ILE A 181 -8.29 -0.52 5.15
C ILE A 181 -7.69 -0.30 3.77
N ASN A 182 -6.44 0.13 3.75
CA ASN A 182 -5.64 0.32 2.54
C ASN A 182 -4.29 -0.34 2.80
N GLU A 183 -4.14 -1.57 2.34
CA GLU A 183 -3.01 -2.42 2.70
C GLU A 183 -2.44 -3.10 1.47
N ARG A 184 -1.12 -3.07 1.30
CA ARG A 184 -0.41 -3.73 0.20
C ARG A 184 1.03 -4.06 0.56
N TYR A 185 1.66 -4.91 -0.24
CA TYR A 185 3.09 -5.17 -0.15
C TYR A 185 3.89 -3.93 -0.57
N VAL A 186 5.05 -3.72 0.06
CA VAL A 186 5.87 -2.50 -0.06
C VAL A 186 6.46 -2.28 -1.47
N ASN A 187 6.52 -3.33 -2.29
CA ASN A 187 6.96 -3.27 -3.69
C ASN A 187 5.86 -2.85 -4.68
N ILE A 188 4.61 -2.71 -4.23
CA ILE A 188 3.48 -2.32 -5.09
C ILE A 188 3.38 -0.78 -5.12
N PRO A 189 3.49 -0.14 -6.29
CA PRO A 189 3.77 1.29 -6.39
C PRO A 189 2.55 2.18 -6.03
N PRO A 190 2.75 3.36 -5.42
CA PRO A 190 1.66 4.25 -4.98
C PRO A 190 0.57 4.63 -5.99
N PRO A 191 0.81 4.79 -7.31
CA PRO A 191 -0.22 5.20 -8.26
C PRO A 191 -1.44 4.26 -8.32
N ILE A 192 -1.29 2.98 -7.97
CA ILE A 192 -2.40 2.01 -7.97
C ILE A 192 -3.52 2.40 -6.99
N SER A 193 -3.21 3.18 -5.96
CA SER A 193 -4.20 3.72 -5.01
C SER A 193 -5.25 4.61 -5.69
N VAL A 194 -4.90 5.30 -6.78
CA VAL A 194 -5.77 6.25 -7.47
C VAL A 194 -7.01 5.58 -8.10
N PRO A 195 -6.89 4.53 -8.95
CA PRO A 195 -8.05 3.78 -9.42
C PRO A 195 -8.77 3.00 -8.30
N LEU A 196 -8.06 2.54 -7.26
CA LEU A 196 -8.67 1.82 -6.12
C LEU A 196 -9.58 2.73 -5.28
N PHE A 197 -9.14 3.93 -4.91
CA PHE A 197 -10.00 4.89 -4.21
C PHE A 197 -11.15 5.43 -5.07
N HIS A 198 -10.95 5.54 -6.39
CA HIS A 198 -12.02 5.88 -7.32
C HIS A 198 -13.07 4.76 -7.43
N ALA A 199 -12.66 3.49 -7.36
CA ALA A 199 -13.58 2.37 -7.23
C ALA A 199 -14.43 2.46 -5.96
N ILE A 200 -13.81 2.67 -4.79
CA ILE A 200 -14.50 2.87 -3.50
C ILE A 200 -15.55 3.98 -3.58
N ARG A 201 -15.23 5.11 -4.25
CA ARG A 201 -16.18 6.23 -4.42
C ARG A 201 -17.42 5.84 -5.22
N LYS A 202 -17.23 5.19 -6.37
CA LYS A 202 -18.32 4.71 -7.24
C LYS A 202 -19.16 3.64 -6.55
N GLU A 203 -18.53 2.77 -5.77
CA GLU A 203 -19.15 1.72 -4.97
C GLU A 203 -20.01 2.34 -3.86
N LEU A 204 -19.47 3.27 -3.07
CA LEU A 204 -20.23 4.03 -2.07
C LEU A 204 -21.41 4.80 -2.68
N PHE A 205 -21.21 5.51 -3.81
CA PHE A 205 -22.29 6.19 -4.51
C PHE A 205 -23.41 5.23 -4.97
N SER A 206 -23.04 4.00 -5.33
CA SER A 206 -23.96 2.94 -5.78
C SER A 206 -24.62 2.17 -4.63
N LEU A 207 -24.09 2.25 -3.40
CA LEU A 207 -24.56 1.54 -2.21
C LEU A 207 -25.40 2.42 -1.28
N LYS A 208 -25.00 3.68 -1.04
CA LYS A 208 -25.68 4.64 -0.15
C LYS A 208 -27.20 4.78 -0.36
N PRO A 209 -27.77 4.69 -1.59
CA PRO A 209 -29.22 4.73 -1.81
C PRO A 209 -29.96 3.42 -1.49
N LYS A 210 -29.23 2.31 -1.30
CA LYS A 210 -29.77 0.95 -1.06
C LYS A 210 -29.63 0.53 0.40
N ASP A 211 -28.51 0.90 1.02
CA ASP A 211 -28.19 0.65 2.42
C ASP A 211 -27.60 1.91 3.04
N SER A 212 -28.25 2.42 4.08
CA SER A 212 -27.83 3.64 4.77
C SER A 212 -26.57 3.46 5.61
N SER A 213 -26.12 2.22 5.87
CA SER A 213 -24.88 1.94 6.61
C SER A 213 -23.63 2.50 5.91
N TYR A 214 -23.68 2.71 4.59
CA TYR A 214 -22.58 3.30 3.82
C TYR A 214 -22.55 4.84 3.86
N ASN A 215 -23.49 5.49 4.56
CA ASN A 215 -23.49 6.95 4.77
C ASN A 215 -22.57 7.37 5.93
N PHE A 216 -21.29 6.98 5.85
CA PHE A 216 -20.28 7.30 6.86
C PHE A 216 -20.21 8.80 7.17
N ASP A 217 -20.22 9.13 8.47
CA ASP A 217 -19.83 10.44 8.99
C ASP A 217 -18.30 10.57 8.99
N TYR A 218 -17.65 9.56 9.58
CA TYR A 218 -16.20 9.50 9.80
C TYR A 218 -15.63 8.17 9.30
N LEU A 219 -14.39 8.24 8.80
CA LEU A 219 -13.55 7.09 8.53
C LEU A 219 -12.36 7.06 9.50
N ILE A 220 -11.97 5.86 9.90
CA ILE A 220 -10.74 5.57 10.64
C ILE A 220 -9.80 4.81 9.69
N LEU A 221 -8.56 5.26 9.53
CA LEU A 221 -7.49 4.58 8.82
C LEU A 221 -6.35 4.28 9.79
N ILE A 222 -5.69 3.14 9.64
CA ILE A 222 -4.51 2.76 10.42
C ILE A 222 -3.32 2.63 9.48
N SER A 223 -2.44 3.62 9.49
CA SER A 223 -1.28 3.72 8.59
C SER A 223 -0.03 3.07 9.15
N LYS A 224 0.75 2.44 8.26
CA LYS A 224 2.08 1.90 8.56
C LYS A 224 3.16 2.96 8.27
N ILE A 225 3.81 3.46 9.32
CA ILE A 225 4.91 4.43 9.19
C ILE A 225 6.18 3.93 9.89
N TYR A 226 7.33 4.39 9.43
CA TYR A 226 8.63 4.19 10.06
C TYR A 226 9.23 5.52 10.47
N LYS A 227 9.98 5.54 11.57
CA LYS A 227 10.64 6.76 12.07
C LYS A 227 12.14 6.56 12.22
N ALA A 228 12.92 7.43 11.57
CA ALA A 228 14.35 7.53 11.78
C ALA A 228 14.67 8.73 12.70
N LYS A 229 15.45 8.49 13.75
CA LYS A 229 15.98 9.56 14.60
C LYS A 229 17.17 10.24 13.91
N LYS A 230 17.20 11.57 13.94
CA LYS A 230 18.28 12.37 13.35
C LYS A 230 19.59 12.27 14.16
N ASP A 231 19.48 12.11 15.47
CA ASP A 231 20.62 11.90 16.38
C ASP A 231 20.43 10.65 17.24
N LYS A 232 21.51 9.87 17.40
CA LYS A 232 21.54 8.66 18.26
C LYS A 232 21.79 8.97 19.75
N LYS A 233 21.97 10.25 20.14
CA LYS A 233 22.51 10.62 21.48
C LYS A 233 21.53 11.29 22.46
N GLU A 234 20.50 11.99 22.01
CA GLU A 234 19.57 12.69 22.92
C GLU A 234 18.10 12.36 22.63
N ASN A 235 17.31 12.37 23.71
CA ASN A 235 15.87 12.10 23.79
C ASN A 235 15.33 10.71 23.40
N LYS A 236 14.45 10.19 24.28
CA LYS A 236 13.63 9.00 24.02
C LYS A 236 12.46 9.30 23.07
N SER A 237 11.97 10.54 22.99
CA SER A 237 10.91 10.94 22.07
C SER A 237 11.30 10.76 20.59
N PHE A 238 10.29 10.69 19.72
CA PHE A 238 10.42 10.70 18.26
C PHE A 238 9.93 12.03 17.66
N GLU A 239 10.05 13.08 18.46
CA GLU A 239 9.66 14.44 18.14
C GLU A 239 10.69 15.05 17.16
N GLY A 240 10.22 15.58 16.03
CA GLY A 240 11.09 16.03 14.93
C GLY A 240 11.82 14.92 14.15
N ALA A 241 11.55 13.64 14.44
CA ALA A 241 12.06 12.50 13.68
C ALA A 241 11.55 12.50 12.22
N THR A 242 12.34 11.97 11.29
CA THR A 242 11.91 11.82 9.89
C THR A 242 10.94 10.66 9.79
N VAL A 243 9.79 10.88 9.15
CA VAL A 243 8.74 9.87 8.93
C VAL A 243 8.84 9.33 7.51
N PHE A 244 8.68 8.02 7.37
CA PHE A 244 8.59 7.33 6.08
C PHE A 244 7.28 6.53 6.05
N TRP A 245 6.46 6.73 5.03
CA TRP A 245 5.20 6.04 4.83
C TRP A 245 5.41 4.71 4.09
N SER A 246 4.70 3.65 4.48
CA SER A 246 4.68 2.41 3.67
C SER A 246 3.82 2.58 2.42
N ASN A 247 2.74 3.35 2.55
CA ASN A 247 1.81 3.73 1.50
C ASN A 247 1.91 5.26 1.38
N ALA A 248 2.67 5.77 0.41
CA ALA A 248 2.97 7.20 0.30
C ALA A 248 1.72 8.09 0.20
N GLU A 249 0.64 7.56 -0.37
CA GLU A 249 -0.63 8.28 -0.49
C GLU A 249 -1.35 8.53 0.85
N GLU A 250 -0.94 7.85 1.93
CA GLU A 250 -1.54 8.03 3.26
C GLU A 250 -1.09 9.33 3.95
N GLU A 251 -0.01 9.95 3.48
CA GLU A 251 0.44 11.28 3.91
C GLU A 251 -0.64 12.36 3.67
N PHE A 252 -1.33 12.30 2.53
CA PHE A 252 -2.42 13.23 2.21
C PHE A 252 -3.65 13.06 3.13
N PHE A 253 -3.86 11.86 3.68
CA PHE A 253 -4.90 11.61 4.69
C PHE A 253 -4.43 12.03 6.09
N ASP A 254 -3.12 12.03 6.37
CA ASP A 254 -2.53 12.54 7.61
C ASP A 254 -2.68 14.06 7.71
N ASP A 255 -2.36 14.80 6.65
CA ASP A 255 -2.57 16.25 6.56
C ASP A 255 -4.06 16.62 6.64
N ALA A 256 -4.94 15.78 6.09
CA ALA A 256 -6.38 15.98 6.15
C ALA A 256 -7.04 15.54 7.47
N ALA A 257 -6.36 14.82 8.36
CA ALA A 257 -6.97 14.24 9.57
C ALA A 257 -7.64 15.29 10.48
N ASP A 258 -8.81 14.97 11.04
CA ASP A 258 -9.44 15.74 12.12
C ASP A 258 -8.76 15.41 13.47
N TYR A 259 -8.48 14.13 13.69
CA TYR A 259 -7.75 13.64 14.86
C TYR A 259 -6.74 12.57 14.42
N LYS A 260 -5.56 12.56 15.05
CA LYS A 260 -4.53 11.54 14.79
C LYS A 260 -3.67 11.24 16.01
N PHE A 261 -3.32 9.98 16.18
CA PHE A 261 -2.41 9.51 17.24
C PHE A 261 -1.58 8.32 16.76
N GLU A 262 -0.45 8.03 17.42
CA GLU A 262 0.51 7.04 16.96
C GLU A 262 1.15 6.23 18.09
N PHE A 263 1.48 4.97 17.81
CA PHE A 263 2.06 4.05 18.77
C PHE A 263 3.18 3.22 18.13
N CYS A 264 4.24 2.97 18.90
CA CYS A 264 5.39 2.17 18.47
C CYS A 264 5.06 0.68 18.52
N VAL A 265 5.37 -0.06 17.44
CA VAL A 265 5.11 -1.51 17.32
C VAL A 265 6.40 -2.33 17.18
N GLN A 266 7.54 -1.77 17.61
CA GLN A 266 8.86 -2.42 17.53
C GLN A 266 8.89 -3.79 18.23
N ASN A 267 8.21 -3.90 19.37
CA ASN A 267 8.12 -5.14 20.16
C ASN A 267 7.09 -6.14 19.60
N ASP A 268 6.23 -5.71 18.67
CA ASP A 268 5.13 -6.51 18.11
C ASP A 268 5.49 -7.19 16.78
N LYS A 269 6.69 -6.94 16.24
CA LYS A 269 7.20 -7.67 15.08
C LYS A 269 7.13 -9.19 15.31
N GLY A 270 6.45 -9.90 14.42
CA GLY A 270 6.69 -11.33 14.18
C GLY A 270 8.02 -11.51 13.46
N THR A 271 8.72 -12.62 13.69
CA THR A 271 10.11 -12.87 13.29
C THR A 271 10.30 -13.22 11.81
N GLY A 272 9.40 -12.79 10.91
CA GLY A 272 9.27 -13.36 9.55
C GLY A 272 9.50 -12.42 8.36
N LEU A 273 9.44 -11.09 8.52
CA LEU A 273 9.45 -10.14 7.39
C LEU A 273 10.35 -8.90 7.61
N ALA A 274 11.35 -9.02 8.48
CA ALA A 274 12.45 -8.07 8.50
C ALA A 274 13.55 -8.58 7.54
N GLY A 275 13.74 -7.90 6.41
CA GLY A 275 14.94 -8.07 5.60
C GLY A 275 16.19 -7.73 6.40
N ASN A 276 17.34 -8.26 5.99
CA ASN A 276 18.63 -8.02 6.67
C ASN A 276 19.16 -6.61 6.36
N TRP A 277 18.60 -5.60 7.02
CA TRP A 277 19.12 -4.22 7.01
C TRP A 277 20.51 -4.20 7.66
N VAL A 278 21.45 -3.51 7.01
CA VAL A 278 22.87 -3.47 7.41
C VAL A 278 23.04 -2.55 8.63
N GLU A 279 23.97 -2.86 9.54
CA GLU A 279 24.20 -2.12 10.80
C GLU A 279 24.52 -0.61 10.64
N SER A 280 24.78 -0.16 9.40
CA SER A 280 25.00 1.24 9.05
C SER A 280 23.74 2.11 9.10
N ASP A 281 22.55 1.53 8.90
CA ASP A 281 21.32 2.33 8.74
C ASP A 281 20.87 3.02 10.04
N PRO A 282 20.21 4.20 9.94
CA PRO A 282 19.51 4.79 11.07
C PRO A 282 18.29 3.92 11.42
N GLU A 283 18.32 3.28 12.59
CA GLU A 283 17.31 2.31 13.05
C GLU A 283 15.87 2.79 12.81
N MET A 284 15.23 2.25 11.77
CA MET A 284 13.88 2.62 11.37
C MET A 284 12.86 1.93 12.29
N VAL A 285 12.42 2.66 13.31
CA VAL A 285 11.48 2.17 14.30
C VAL A 285 10.06 2.18 13.71
N PRO A 286 9.34 1.05 13.68
CA PRO A 286 8.00 0.99 13.12
C PRO A 286 6.96 1.54 14.09
N PHE A 287 6.03 2.32 13.55
CA PHE A 287 4.85 2.81 14.24
C PHE A 287 3.59 2.38 13.48
N ARG A 288 2.46 2.51 14.16
CA ARG A 288 1.14 2.64 13.55
C ARG A 288 0.63 4.03 13.88
N ARG A 289 0.00 4.69 12.92
CA ARG A 289 -0.71 5.95 13.14
C ARG A 289 -2.18 5.76 12.81
N VAL A 290 -3.05 6.08 13.76
CA VAL A 290 -4.49 6.10 13.55
C VAL A 290 -4.86 7.50 13.09
N LEU A 291 -5.55 7.57 11.96
CA LEU A 291 -6.07 8.79 11.34
C LEU A 291 -7.59 8.74 11.37
N ILE A 292 -8.24 9.81 11.78
CA ILE A 292 -9.69 9.93 11.81
C ILE A 292 -10.09 11.20 11.07
N PHE A 293 -10.95 11.06 10.07
CA PHE A 293 -11.37 12.17 9.20
C PHE A 293 -12.81 12.00 8.72
N THR A 294 -13.48 13.10 8.41
CA THR A 294 -14.83 13.05 7.82
C THR A 294 -14.84 12.36 6.46
N MET A 295 -15.99 11.80 6.09
CA MET A 295 -16.24 11.26 4.74
C MET A 295 -16.07 12.33 3.63
N GLU A 296 -16.30 13.62 3.94
CA GLU A 296 -16.03 14.74 3.03
C GLU A 296 -14.52 14.90 2.76
N LYS A 297 -13.69 14.84 3.81
CA LYS A 297 -12.22 14.90 3.70
C LYS A 297 -11.67 13.72 2.88
N PHE A 298 -12.21 12.51 3.06
CA PHE A 298 -11.89 11.37 2.19
C PHE A 298 -12.18 11.67 0.72
N LEU A 299 -13.34 12.23 0.39
CA LEU A 299 -13.68 12.60 -1.00
C LEU A 299 -12.79 13.71 -1.53
N SER A 300 -12.37 14.66 -0.68
CA SER A 300 -11.44 15.73 -1.07
C SER A 300 -10.06 15.18 -1.44
N VAL A 301 -9.43 14.41 -0.54
CA VAL A 301 -8.12 13.78 -0.78
C VAL A 301 -8.17 12.88 -2.01
N THR A 302 -9.15 11.98 -2.10
CA THR A 302 -9.26 11.03 -3.22
C THR A 302 -9.70 11.66 -4.55
N ASN A 303 -10.01 12.97 -4.60
CA ASN A 303 -10.10 13.73 -5.86
C ASN A 303 -8.73 14.28 -6.30
N THR A 304 -7.80 14.54 -5.38
CA THR A 304 -6.52 15.19 -5.68
C THR A 304 -5.33 14.22 -5.79
N LEU A 305 -5.42 13.00 -5.21
CA LEU A 305 -4.35 11.98 -5.30
C LEU A 305 -3.80 11.78 -6.73
N ALA A 306 -4.68 11.77 -7.74
CA ALA A 306 -4.29 11.70 -9.16
C ALA A 306 -3.25 12.77 -9.55
N SER A 307 -3.45 14.02 -9.13
CA SER A 307 -2.54 15.14 -9.44
C SER A 307 -1.22 15.13 -8.67
N PHE A 308 -1.05 14.23 -7.69
CA PHE A 308 0.17 14.11 -6.89
C PHE A 308 0.97 12.83 -7.15
N LEU A 309 0.29 11.74 -7.52
CA LEU A 309 0.90 10.41 -7.66
C LEU A 309 1.14 10.00 -9.11
N GLU A 310 0.49 10.65 -10.08
CA GLU A 310 0.59 10.26 -11.48
C GLU A 310 1.63 11.08 -12.25
N PRO A 311 2.53 10.44 -13.00
CA PRO A 311 3.34 11.11 -14.01
C PRO A 311 2.46 11.84 -15.03
N ALA A 312 2.97 12.96 -15.56
CA ALA A 312 2.26 13.75 -16.56
C ALA A 312 2.13 12.97 -17.89
N GLY A 313 1.03 12.24 -18.05
CA GLY A 313 0.75 11.45 -19.25
C GLY A 313 0.00 10.13 -19.05
N THR A 314 -0.35 9.71 -17.83
CA THR A 314 -1.09 8.45 -17.61
C THR A 314 -2.36 8.37 -18.46
N VAL A 315 -2.43 7.37 -19.34
CA VAL A 315 -3.60 7.14 -20.21
C VAL A 315 -4.53 6.14 -19.54
N TYR A 316 -5.56 6.65 -18.88
CA TYR A 316 -6.65 5.81 -18.38
C TYR A 316 -7.49 5.24 -19.52
N ASN A 317 -7.80 3.95 -19.41
CA ASN A 317 -8.86 3.34 -20.21
C ASN A 317 -10.23 3.92 -19.77
N SER A 318 -11.19 3.96 -20.69
CA SER A 318 -12.37 4.83 -20.69
C SER A 318 -13.31 4.79 -19.45
N ALA A 319 -13.14 3.82 -18.55
CA ALA A 319 -13.89 3.68 -17.30
C ALA A 319 -13.45 4.66 -16.18
N TYR A 320 -12.23 5.21 -16.25
CA TYR A 320 -11.73 6.24 -15.34
C TYR A 320 -11.53 7.57 -16.06
N LYS A 321 -11.88 8.68 -15.41
CA LYS A 321 -11.44 10.04 -15.75
C LYS A 321 -11.14 10.82 -14.47
N PRO A 322 -10.02 11.56 -14.37
CA PRO A 322 -9.75 12.41 -13.20
C PRO A 322 -10.92 13.36 -12.94
N GLY A 323 -11.33 13.50 -11.67
CA GLY A 323 -12.45 14.34 -11.27
C GLY A 323 -13.86 13.81 -11.63
N SER A 324 -13.99 12.62 -12.23
CA SER A 324 -15.29 11.94 -12.32
C SER A 324 -15.71 11.35 -10.96
N ILE A 325 -17.02 11.22 -10.73
CA ILE A 325 -17.61 10.74 -9.47
C ILE A 325 -17.49 9.23 -9.36
#